data_AF-A0A5C9BB56-F1
#
_entry.id   AF-A0A5C9BB56-F1
#
_cell.length_a   1.000
_cell.length_b   1.000
_cell.length_c   1.000
_cell.angle_alpha   90.00
_cell.angle_beta   90.00
_cell.angle_gamma   90.00
#
_symmetry.space_group_name_H-M   'P 1'
#
loop_
_entity.id
_entity.type
_entity.pdbx_description
1 polymer ?
#
loop_
_entity_poly.entity_id
_entity_poly.type
_entity_poly.pdbx_seq_one_letter_code
_entity_poly.pdbx_strand_id
1 'polypeptide(L)'
;GRIYSFASAELKLANVKPAAKPIENPFADDNLTAMYRQSADDILKRAGAKRGFGLIVGNEQGRLAYELAKRSELKIYAIEPDAKNVAEARASLSRAGLYGTRIVVHQGDSASVPYSNYFANVIASDTVVKTGVMPGEAKKLARHLKPLGGTIVVGRPANAPGNPIDTPTVTDWLRQTGLDEESQIAAADGWATLKRGALPGAGNWSHQYGNAANTAVSLDKRVKGDLGVLWFGDPGPGDMVNRHEGAVGPLATGGRLFVQGEDTILAYDAYNGTFLWKYENPKALRTGVFQNQNPGNLTASEDRLFHFIKDQCFELDAATGETKRIHRLPPDKDNGDHEWGYVATENGLLFGTATIRKELEAKLKRRGLQTKDATDGIFAIDIATGKHLWAYKGQSISHHTIAISPENVYFIDSSITPEQRAELLRADKTDLAKLTGKEREIAEDRAKLAPASNSGPIRWM
;
A
#
# COMPACT_ATOMS: atom_id res chain seq x y z
N GLY A 1 19.29 -26.26 -3.89
CA GLY A 1 18.58 -27.56 -3.98
C GLY A 1 19.15 -28.36 -5.14
N ARG A 2 19.03 -29.70 -5.12
CA ARG A 2 19.38 -30.55 -6.26
C ARG A 2 18.15 -30.71 -7.16
N ILE A 3 18.32 -30.53 -8.46
CA ILE A 3 17.27 -30.80 -9.47
C ILE A 3 17.51 -32.21 -9.99
N TYR A 4 16.51 -33.07 -9.92
CA TYR A 4 16.55 -34.45 -10.42
C TYR A 4 15.67 -34.54 -11.67
N SER A 5 16.15 -35.25 -12.70
CA SER A 5 15.42 -35.54 -13.93
C SER A 5 15.57 -37.02 -14.25
N PHE A 6 14.48 -37.67 -14.67
CA PHE A 6 14.44 -39.09 -14.99
C PHE A 6 14.00 -39.25 -16.45
N ALA A 7 14.67 -40.13 -17.19
CA ALA A 7 14.33 -40.48 -18.57
C ALA A 7 14.40 -42.00 -18.74
N SER A 8 13.60 -42.54 -19.65
CA SER A 8 13.54 -43.99 -19.94
C SER A 8 14.75 -44.53 -20.70
N ALA A 9 15.61 -43.65 -21.23
CA ALA A 9 16.83 -43.99 -21.94
C ALA A 9 18.01 -43.17 -21.39
N GLU A 10 19.22 -43.74 -21.48
CA GLU A 10 20.46 -43.09 -21.07
C GLU A 10 20.73 -41.88 -21.99
N LEU A 11 20.45 -40.68 -21.48
CA LEU A 11 20.77 -39.43 -22.18
C LEU A 11 22.25 -39.13 -21.98
N LYS A 12 23.01 -39.06 -23.08
CA LYS A 12 24.30 -38.36 -23.07
C LYS A 12 24.02 -36.88 -22.83
N LEU A 13 24.10 -36.47 -21.57
CA LEU A 13 24.03 -35.06 -21.20
C LEU A 13 25.16 -34.34 -21.95
N ALA A 14 24.80 -33.32 -22.72
CA ALA A 14 25.79 -32.44 -23.30
C ALA A 14 26.66 -31.90 -22.16
N ASN A 15 27.98 -31.89 -22.33
CA ASN A 15 28.88 -31.23 -21.39
C ASN A 15 28.48 -29.76 -21.30
N VAL A 16 27.71 -29.42 -20.27
CA VAL A 16 27.31 -28.05 -20.00
C VAL A 16 28.56 -27.34 -19.53
N LYS A 17 29.19 -26.56 -20.42
CA LYS A 17 30.27 -25.67 -20.01
C LYS A 17 29.71 -24.74 -18.92
N PRO A 18 30.42 -24.55 -17.79
CA PRO A 18 30.00 -23.58 -16.79
C PRO A 18 29.81 -22.22 -17.47
N ALA A 19 28.74 -21.51 -17.08
CA ALA A 19 28.46 -20.19 -17.62
C ALA A 19 29.70 -19.31 -17.51
N ALA A 20 30.06 -18.64 -18.61
CA ALA A 20 31.17 -17.69 -18.59
C ALA A 20 30.91 -16.64 -17.50
N LYS A 21 31.97 -16.18 -16.82
CA LYS A 21 31.83 -15.09 -15.85
C LYS A 21 31.19 -13.88 -16.56
N PRO A 22 30.21 -13.21 -15.91
CA PRO A 22 29.62 -12.01 -16.48
C PRO A 22 30.70 -10.98 -16.83
N ILE A 23 30.61 -10.41 -18.03
CA ILE A 23 31.46 -9.30 -18.43
C ILE A 23 30.85 -8.00 -17.93
N GLU A 24 31.68 -7.08 -17.46
CA GLU A 24 31.16 -5.85 -16.88
C GLU A 24 30.51 -4.96 -17.93
N ASN A 25 31.13 -4.79 -19.11
CA ASN A 25 30.62 -3.92 -20.18
C ASN A 25 30.35 -4.75 -21.45
N PRO A 26 29.10 -5.10 -21.74
CA PRO A 26 28.78 -5.93 -22.90
C PRO A 26 28.67 -5.12 -24.21
N PHE A 27 28.56 -3.80 -24.12
CA PHE A 27 28.48 -2.87 -25.26
C PHE A 27 29.85 -2.27 -25.57
N ALA A 28 30.05 -1.84 -26.82
CA ALA A 28 31.26 -1.14 -27.23
C ALA A 28 31.42 0.17 -26.46
N ASP A 29 32.67 0.51 -26.13
CA ASP A 29 32.98 1.84 -25.61
C ASP A 29 33.13 2.81 -26.79
N ASP A 30 32.06 3.55 -27.06
CA ASP A 30 31.91 4.39 -28.25
C ASP A 30 31.32 5.76 -27.87
N ASN A 31 31.07 6.59 -28.88
CA ASN A 31 30.48 7.92 -28.70
C ASN A 31 29.07 7.90 -28.07
N LEU A 32 28.39 6.75 -28.04
CA LEU A 32 27.08 6.60 -27.40
C LEU A 32 27.21 6.25 -25.91
N THR A 33 28.39 5.86 -25.40
CA THR A 33 28.60 5.49 -23.98
C THR A 33 28.18 6.61 -23.06
N ALA A 34 28.75 7.80 -23.25
CA ALA A 34 28.48 8.95 -22.39
C ALA A 34 27.00 9.37 -22.44
N MET A 35 26.38 9.28 -23.62
CA MET A 35 24.96 9.58 -23.80
C MET A 35 24.09 8.64 -22.97
N TYR A 36 24.22 7.31 -23.12
CA TYR A 36 23.37 6.35 -22.41
C TYR A 36 23.56 6.38 -20.89
N ARG A 37 24.79 6.60 -20.42
CA ARG A 37 25.06 6.78 -18.99
C ARG A 37 24.31 7.99 -18.44
N GLN A 38 24.44 9.14 -19.10
CA GLN A 38 23.73 10.37 -18.72
C GLN A 38 22.22 10.19 -18.80
N SER A 39 21.70 9.55 -19.86
CA SER A 39 20.28 9.27 -20.00
C SER A 39 19.71 8.44 -18.86
N ALA A 40 20.42 7.39 -18.42
CA ALA A 40 19.99 6.58 -17.30
C ALA A 40 19.94 7.40 -16.00
N ASP A 41 20.96 8.22 -15.73
CA ASP A 41 21.01 9.10 -14.56
C ASP A 41 19.87 10.14 -14.57
N ASP A 42 19.61 10.77 -15.73
CA ASP A 42 18.53 11.74 -15.91
C ASP A 42 17.16 11.09 -15.71
N ILE A 43 16.94 9.91 -16.30
CA ILE A 43 15.67 9.17 -16.17
C ILE A 43 15.40 8.79 -14.72
N LEU A 44 16.39 8.23 -14.01
CA LEU A 44 16.22 7.82 -12.62
C LEU A 44 16.01 9.03 -11.71
N LYS A 45 16.75 10.12 -11.92
CA LYS A 45 16.60 11.36 -11.16
C LYS A 45 15.21 11.97 -11.35
N ARG A 46 14.73 12.04 -12.58
CA ARG A 46 13.42 12.63 -12.92
C ARG A 46 12.25 11.78 -12.46
N ALA A 47 12.37 10.45 -12.57
CA ALA A 47 11.34 9.54 -12.08
C ALA A 47 11.31 9.43 -10.54
N GLY A 48 12.45 9.64 -9.87
CA GLY A 48 12.58 9.41 -8.43
C GLY A 48 12.44 7.93 -8.03
N ALA A 49 12.48 7.01 -8.99
CA ALA A 49 12.29 5.58 -8.77
C ALA A 49 13.64 4.88 -8.65
N LYS A 50 13.89 4.27 -7.48
CA LYS A 50 15.09 3.46 -7.23
C LYS A 50 14.85 1.96 -7.38
N ARG A 51 13.60 1.51 -7.20
CA ARG A 51 13.17 0.10 -7.24
C ARG A 51 11.78 -0.05 -7.83
N GLY A 52 11.38 -1.30 -8.07
CA GLY A 52 10.14 -1.65 -8.76
C GLY A 52 10.38 -2.04 -10.21
N PHE A 53 9.50 -1.63 -11.12
CA PHE A 53 9.55 -2.05 -12.52
C PHE A 53 9.79 -0.88 -13.48
N GLY A 54 10.69 -1.09 -14.44
CA GLY A 54 10.90 -0.20 -15.58
C GLY A 54 10.39 -0.84 -16.86
N LEU A 55 9.63 -0.10 -17.67
CA LEU A 55 9.24 -0.50 -19.01
C LEU A 55 10.06 0.32 -20.03
N ILE A 56 10.83 -0.36 -20.87
CA ILE A 56 11.59 0.27 -21.96
C ILE A 56 10.93 -0.10 -23.29
N VAL A 57 10.45 0.92 -24.02
CA VAL A 57 9.80 0.74 -25.33
C VAL A 57 10.73 1.18 -26.46
N GLY A 58 10.77 0.41 -27.55
CA GLY A 58 11.78 0.60 -28.57
C GLY A 58 13.16 0.42 -27.94
N ASN A 59 13.44 -0.82 -27.49
CA ASN A 59 14.60 -1.13 -26.67
C ASN A 59 15.92 -1.15 -27.47
N GLU A 60 15.87 -1.13 -28.79
CA GLU A 60 17.05 -1.19 -29.64
C GLU A 60 17.90 -2.42 -29.23
N GLN A 61 19.22 -2.25 -29.12
CA GLN A 61 20.15 -3.28 -28.65
C GLN A 61 20.22 -3.40 -27.11
N GLY A 62 19.35 -2.72 -26.36
CA GLY A 62 19.21 -2.87 -24.90
C GLY A 62 20.24 -2.12 -24.06
N ARG A 63 20.86 -1.07 -24.59
CA ARG A 63 21.90 -0.31 -23.88
C ARG A 63 21.31 0.57 -22.78
N LEU A 64 20.17 1.21 -23.02
CA LEU A 64 19.48 1.97 -21.98
C LEU A 64 19.03 1.07 -20.84
N ALA A 65 18.45 -0.10 -21.16
CA ALA A 65 18.04 -1.09 -20.17
C ALA A 65 19.22 -1.54 -19.29
N TYR A 66 20.38 -1.80 -19.90
CA TYR A 66 21.60 -2.13 -19.17
C TYR A 66 22.04 -1.01 -18.20
N GLU A 67 22.13 0.23 -18.67
CA GLU A 67 22.59 1.35 -17.84
C GLU A 67 21.63 1.64 -16.67
N LEU A 68 20.31 1.53 -16.90
CA LEU A 68 19.29 1.65 -15.85
C LEU A 68 19.40 0.53 -14.81
N ALA A 69 19.62 -0.71 -15.23
CA ALA A 69 19.74 -1.84 -14.31
C ALA A 69 21.00 -1.75 -13.43
N LYS A 70 22.11 -1.18 -13.93
CA LYS A 70 23.33 -0.97 -13.14
C LYS A 70 23.19 0.13 -12.09
N ARG A 71 22.30 1.10 -12.28
CA ARG A 71 22.14 2.29 -11.41
C ARG A 71 20.95 2.24 -10.47
N SER A 72 20.15 1.19 -10.56
CA SER A 72 18.92 1.05 -9.78
C SER A 72 18.69 -0.40 -9.38
N GLU A 73 17.66 -0.62 -8.57
CA GLU A 73 17.10 -1.93 -8.24
C GLU A 73 15.91 -2.28 -9.13
N LEU A 74 15.66 -1.52 -10.21
CA LEU A 74 14.55 -1.78 -11.12
C LEU A 74 14.68 -3.15 -11.79
N LYS A 75 13.56 -3.88 -11.88
CA LYS A 75 13.38 -4.99 -12.82
C LYS A 75 12.87 -4.39 -14.14
N ILE A 76 13.61 -4.62 -15.21
CA ILE A 76 13.35 -3.97 -16.49
C ILE A 76 12.69 -4.97 -17.44
N TYR A 77 11.56 -4.55 -17.99
CA TYR A 77 10.87 -5.22 -19.08
C TYR A 77 10.99 -4.35 -20.31
N ALA A 78 11.49 -4.93 -21.39
CA ALA A 78 11.80 -4.21 -22.59
C ALA A 78 11.07 -4.81 -23.80
N ILE A 79 10.51 -3.94 -24.63
CA ILE A 79 9.79 -4.31 -25.86
C ILE A 79 10.55 -3.77 -27.06
N GLU A 80 10.83 -4.65 -28.01
CA GLU A 80 11.52 -4.32 -29.26
C GLU A 80 10.86 -5.03 -30.45
N PRO A 81 10.46 -4.31 -31.51
CA PRO A 81 9.85 -4.95 -32.69
C PRO A 81 10.87 -5.69 -33.57
N ASP A 82 12.10 -5.17 -33.71
CA ASP A 82 13.10 -5.74 -34.62
C ASP A 82 13.77 -6.99 -34.02
N ALA A 83 13.63 -8.12 -34.73
CA ALA A 83 14.13 -9.41 -34.25
C ALA A 83 15.66 -9.45 -34.09
N LYS A 84 16.40 -8.69 -34.90
CA LYS A 84 17.86 -8.62 -34.83
C LYS A 84 18.28 -7.82 -33.59
N ASN A 85 17.67 -6.66 -33.34
CA ASN A 85 17.87 -5.89 -32.12
C ASN A 85 17.55 -6.72 -30.87
N VAL A 86 16.45 -7.49 -30.87
CA VAL A 86 16.11 -8.41 -29.77
C VAL A 86 17.22 -9.44 -29.55
N ALA A 87 17.71 -10.08 -30.62
CA ALA A 87 18.77 -11.08 -30.51
C ALA A 87 20.08 -10.47 -29.97
N GLU A 88 20.49 -9.31 -30.47
CA GLU A 88 21.68 -8.58 -30.03
C GLU A 88 21.57 -8.12 -28.57
N ALA A 89 20.41 -7.60 -28.17
CA ALA A 89 20.12 -7.21 -26.80
C ALA A 89 20.22 -8.41 -25.85
N ARG A 90 19.52 -9.51 -26.17
CA ARG A 90 19.56 -10.74 -25.36
C ARG A 90 20.98 -11.28 -25.22
N ALA A 91 21.75 -11.32 -26.31
CA ALA A 91 23.13 -11.78 -26.28
C ALA A 91 24.03 -10.89 -25.40
N SER A 92 23.94 -9.57 -25.55
CA SER A 92 24.73 -8.61 -24.77
C SER A 92 24.36 -8.64 -23.28
N LEU A 93 23.07 -8.61 -22.97
CA LEU A 93 22.57 -8.65 -21.59
C LEU A 93 22.83 -10.01 -20.91
N SER A 94 22.84 -11.11 -21.66
CA SER A 94 23.22 -12.44 -21.14
C SER A 94 24.70 -12.49 -20.80
N ARG A 95 25.58 -11.92 -21.65
CA ARG A 95 27.02 -11.81 -21.34
C ARG A 95 27.27 -10.97 -20.08
N ALA A 96 26.42 -9.98 -19.78
CA ALA A 96 26.48 -9.20 -18.54
C ALA A 96 25.80 -9.89 -17.33
N GLY A 97 25.20 -11.08 -17.50
CA GLY A 97 24.50 -11.78 -16.43
C GLY A 97 23.19 -11.12 -15.96
N LEU A 98 22.67 -10.16 -16.73
CA LEU A 98 21.47 -9.39 -16.36
C LEU A 98 20.19 -9.90 -17.05
N TYR A 99 20.33 -10.60 -18.17
CA TYR A 99 19.18 -11.15 -18.89
C TYR A 99 18.51 -12.29 -18.09
N GLY A 100 17.19 -12.21 -17.94
CA GLY A 100 16.38 -13.19 -17.19
C GLY A 100 16.38 -13.00 -15.67
N THR A 101 17.21 -12.12 -15.11
CA THR A 101 17.28 -11.82 -13.68
C THR A 101 16.87 -10.38 -13.37
N ARG A 102 17.46 -9.42 -14.09
CA ARG A 102 17.22 -7.98 -13.93
C ARG A 102 16.52 -7.36 -15.14
N ILE A 103 16.75 -7.94 -16.33
CA ILE A 103 16.23 -7.42 -17.60
C ILE A 103 15.60 -8.57 -18.39
N VAL A 104 14.39 -8.34 -18.90
CA VAL A 104 13.70 -9.22 -19.84
C VAL A 104 13.40 -8.43 -21.11
N VAL A 105 13.68 -9.04 -22.27
CA VAL A 105 13.44 -8.43 -23.59
C VAL A 105 12.46 -9.30 -24.35
N HIS A 106 11.29 -8.76 -24.67
CA HIS A 106 10.30 -9.42 -25.53
C HIS A 106 10.32 -8.78 -26.92
N GLN A 107 10.21 -9.64 -27.94
CA GLN A 107 9.91 -9.17 -29.28
C GLN A 107 8.43 -8.82 -29.34
N GLY A 108 8.11 -7.60 -29.75
CA GLY A 108 6.72 -7.16 -29.86
C GLY A 108 6.59 -5.70 -30.26
N ASP A 109 5.39 -5.32 -30.67
CA ASP A 109 5.07 -3.93 -30.98
C ASP A 109 4.79 -3.15 -29.68
N SER A 110 5.28 -1.92 -29.61
CA SER A 110 4.92 -0.94 -28.58
C SER A 110 3.40 -0.69 -28.47
N ALA A 111 2.64 -0.95 -29.54
CA ALA A 111 1.18 -0.89 -29.58
C ALA A 111 0.50 -2.15 -29.01
N SER A 112 1.24 -3.21 -28.69
CA SER A 112 0.68 -4.48 -28.18
C SER A 112 1.49 -5.05 -27.02
N VAL A 113 1.92 -4.18 -26.11
CA VAL A 113 2.67 -4.57 -24.90
C VAL A 113 1.86 -5.55 -24.04
N PRO A 114 2.35 -6.79 -23.83
CA PRO A 114 1.59 -7.89 -23.23
C PRO A 114 1.60 -7.89 -21.69
N TYR A 115 1.90 -6.74 -21.06
CA TYR A 115 2.02 -6.65 -19.60
C TYR A 115 0.73 -6.19 -18.93
N SER A 116 0.64 -6.41 -17.62
CA SER A 116 -0.49 -5.96 -16.81
C SER A 116 -0.62 -4.43 -16.82
N ASN A 117 -1.81 -3.94 -16.50
CA ASN A 117 -2.00 -2.52 -16.21
C ASN A 117 -1.17 -2.13 -14.98
N TYR A 118 -0.80 -0.85 -14.87
CA TYR A 118 -0.22 -0.24 -13.67
C TYR A 118 1.08 -0.84 -13.12
N PHE A 119 1.76 -1.73 -13.84
CA PHE A 119 2.91 -2.43 -13.29
C PHE A 119 4.18 -1.55 -13.22
N ALA A 120 4.34 -0.59 -14.15
CA ALA A 120 5.60 0.12 -14.36
C ALA A 120 5.71 1.37 -13.49
N ASN A 121 6.77 1.44 -12.67
CA ASN A 121 7.17 2.65 -11.94
C ASN A 121 7.77 3.70 -12.88
N VAL A 122 8.50 3.25 -13.91
CA VAL A 122 9.11 4.13 -14.91
C VAL A 122 8.82 3.58 -16.30
N ILE A 123 8.43 4.46 -17.23
CA ILE A 123 8.40 4.14 -18.67
C ILE A 123 9.38 5.06 -19.38
N ALA A 124 10.29 4.50 -20.16
CA ALA A 124 11.25 5.24 -20.97
C ALA A 124 11.44 4.58 -22.34
N SER A 125 12.18 5.21 -23.25
CA SER A 125 12.42 4.67 -24.60
C SER A 125 13.89 4.79 -25.01
N ASP A 126 14.48 3.67 -25.44
CA ASP A 126 15.84 3.64 -25.98
C ASP A 126 15.87 4.32 -27.36
N THR A 127 14.89 4.04 -28.23
CA THR A 127 14.72 4.72 -29.53
C THR A 127 14.65 6.25 -29.40
N VAL A 128 13.93 6.79 -28.41
CA VAL A 128 13.88 8.24 -28.17
C VAL A 128 15.26 8.79 -27.80
N VAL A 129 15.95 8.11 -26.88
CA VAL A 129 17.31 8.51 -26.47
C VAL A 129 18.26 8.50 -27.67
N LYS A 130 18.20 7.44 -28.50
CA LYS A 130 19.09 7.21 -29.64
C LYS A 130 18.80 8.09 -30.85
N THR A 131 17.53 8.31 -31.18
CA THR A 131 17.11 8.91 -32.46
C THR A 131 16.24 10.17 -32.32
N GLY A 132 15.68 10.40 -31.14
CA GLY A 132 14.69 11.47 -30.92
C GLY A 132 13.28 11.14 -31.40
N VAL A 133 13.08 9.99 -32.05
CA VAL A 133 11.76 9.57 -32.55
C VAL A 133 10.90 9.07 -31.38
N MET A 134 9.70 9.63 -31.26
CA MET A 134 8.75 9.25 -30.20
C MET A 134 8.31 7.79 -30.33
N PRO A 135 8.05 7.09 -29.21
CA PRO A 135 7.57 5.73 -29.26
C PRO A 135 6.11 5.74 -29.75
N GLY A 136 5.54 4.55 -29.98
CA GLY A 136 4.20 4.39 -30.55
C GLY A 136 3.05 5.02 -29.74
N GLU A 137 1.85 4.47 -29.88
CA GLU A 137 0.63 5.08 -29.32
C GLU A 137 0.71 5.33 -27.79
N ALA A 138 0.82 6.60 -27.39
CA ALA A 138 1.00 7.02 -26.01
C ALA A 138 -0.07 6.44 -25.06
N LYS A 139 -1.34 6.43 -25.49
CA LYS A 139 -2.46 5.88 -24.73
C LYS A 139 -2.32 4.39 -24.40
N LYS A 140 -1.78 3.60 -25.33
CA LYS A 140 -1.59 2.16 -25.11
C LYS A 140 -0.47 1.90 -24.10
N LEU A 141 0.55 2.75 -24.09
CA LEU A 141 1.62 2.70 -23.10
C LEU A 141 1.15 3.17 -21.71
N ALA A 142 0.33 4.22 -21.67
CA ALA A 142 -0.15 4.86 -20.45
C ALA A 142 -0.85 3.89 -19.48
N ARG A 143 -1.53 2.85 -20.00
CA ARG A 143 -2.21 1.84 -19.17
C ARG A 143 -1.25 1.08 -18.24
N HIS A 144 0.02 0.97 -18.61
CA HIS A 144 1.05 0.27 -17.84
C HIS A 144 1.66 1.12 -16.73
N LEU A 145 1.49 2.43 -16.80
CA LEU A 145 2.05 3.37 -15.83
C LEU A 145 1.32 3.25 -14.50
N LYS A 146 2.04 2.94 -13.41
CA LYS A 146 1.44 2.84 -12.08
C LYS A 146 0.82 4.18 -11.66
N PRO A 147 -0.36 4.18 -11.02
CA PRO A 147 -0.83 5.33 -10.26
C PRO A 147 0.09 5.61 -9.06
N LEU A 148 -0.02 6.80 -8.48
CA LEU A 148 0.72 7.26 -7.31
C LEU A 148 2.25 7.15 -7.52
N GLY A 149 2.74 8.00 -8.42
CA GLY A 149 4.17 8.25 -8.63
C GLY A 149 4.80 7.60 -9.85
N GLY A 150 4.06 6.79 -10.62
CA GLY A 150 4.56 6.27 -11.89
C GLY A 150 4.92 7.41 -12.85
N THR A 151 6.11 7.34 -13.46
CA THR A 151 6.61 8.43 -14.31
C THR A 151 6.99 7.94 -15.71
N ILE A 152 6.45 8.57 -16.75
CA ILE A 152 6.97 8.46 -18.12
C ILE A 152 8.08 9.50 -18.25
N VAL A 153 9.27 9.08 -18.67
CA VAL A 153 10.40 9.98 -18.93
C VAL A 153 10.84 9.79 -20.37
N VAL A 154 10.73 10.85 -21.16
CA VAL A 154 11.09 10.87 -22.58
C VAL A 154 11.95 12.08 -22.86
N GLY A 155 12.99 11.90 -23.66
CA GLY A 155 13.96 12.95 -23.93
C GLY A 155 15.31 12.37 -24.27
N ARG A 156 16.27 13.27 -24.46
CA ARG A 156 17.65 12.92 -24.72
C ARG A 156 18.59 14.00 -24.19
N PRO A 157 19.76 13.62 -23.67
CA PRO A 157 20.71 14.57 -23.11
C PRO A 157 21.31 15.47 -24.21
N ALA A 158 21.80 16.65 -23.82
CA ALA A 158 22.35 17.64 -24.76
C ALA A 158 23.57 17.12 -25.55
N ASN A 159 24.26 16.09 -25.06
CA ASN A 159 25.39 15.45 -25.74
C ASN A 159 24.97 14.34 -26.73
N ALA A 160 23.66 14.12 -26.92
CA ALA A 160 23.18 13.11 -27.86
C ALA A 160 23.43 13.54 -29.32
N PRO A 161 23.83 12.62 -30.22
CA PRO A 161 24.04 12.96 -31.63
C PRO A 161 22.71 13.26 -32.33
N GLY A 162 22.72 14.27 -33.21
CA GLY A 162 21.55 14.73 -33.96
C GLY A 162 20.87 15.93 -33.31
N ASN A 163 19.67 16.26 -33.78
CA ASN A 163 18.93 17.42 -33.28
C ASN A 163 18.27 17.12 -31.92
N PRO A 164 18.14 18.14 -31.06
CA PRO A 164 17.26 18.07 -29.89
C PRO A 164 15.83 17.77 -30.31
N ILE A 165 15.07 17.15 -29.41
CA ILE A 165 13.63 17.00 -29.59
C ILE A 165 12.98 18.32 -29.15
N ASP A 166 12.12 18.88 -29.98
CA ASP A 166 11.42 20.10 -29.61
C ASP A 166 10.41 19.82 -28.49
N THR A 167 10.34 20.73 -27.52
CA THR A 167 9.45 20.59 -26.34
C THR A 167 7.98 20.37 -26.73
N PRO A 168 7.40 21.11 -27.70
CA PRO A 168 6.02 20.87 -28.15
C PRO A 168 5.77 19.42 -28.54
N THR A 169 6.58 18.83 -29.42
CA THR A 169 6.45 17.42 -29.86
C THR A 169 6.37 16.46 -28.67
N VAL A 170 7.27 16.59 -27.69
CA VAL A 170 7.28 15.67 -26.55
C VAL A 170 6.07 15.91 -25.64
N THR A 171 5.72 17.16 -25.36
CA THR A 171 4.57 17.48 -24.51
C THR A 171 3.25 17.08 -25.15
N ASP A 172 3.10 17.22 -26.46
CA ASP A 172 1.91 16.80 -27.20
C ASP A 172 1.78 15.28 -27.23
N TRP A 173 2.89 14.56 -27.39
CA TRP A 173 2.90 13.10 -27.26
C TRP A 173 2.48 12.66 -25.84
N LEU A 174 2.94 13.34 -24.79
CA LEU A 174 2.52 13.04 -23.41
C LEU A 174 1.03 13.32 -23.17
N ARG A 175 0.47 14.38 -23.75
CA ARG A 175 -0.99 14.65 -23.67
C ARG A 175 -1.83 13.56 -24.34
N GLN A 176 -1.31 12.91 -25.38
CA GLN A 176 -1.99 11.79 -26.03
C GLN A 176 -2.12 10.54 -25.15
N THR A 177 -1.48 10.50 -23.96
CA THR A 177 -1.72 9.44 -22.97
C THR A 177 -3.16 9.42 -22.45
N GLY A 178 -3.85 10.57 -22.49
CA GLY A 178 -5.18 10.74 -21.91
C GLY A 178 -5.19 10.70 -20.38
N LEU A 179 -4.05 11.03 -19.74
CA LEU A 179 -3.90 11.09 -18.29
C LEU A 179 -3.82 12.54 -17.77
N ASP A 180 -4.22 13.54 -18.55
CA ASP A 180 -4.01 14.96 -18.24
C ASP A 180 -4.62 15.37 -16.88
N GLU A 181 -5.79 14.86 -16.54
CA GLU A 181 -6.48 15.13 -15.26
C GLU A 181 -5.87 14.35 -14.07
N GLU A 182 -5.08 13.31 -14.36
CA GLU A 182 -4.49 12.40 -13.38
C GLU A 182 -2.97 12.56 -13.30
N SER A 183 -2.38 13.58 -13.91
CA SER A 183 -0.93 13.67 -14.02
C SER A 183 -0.38 15.09 -14.09
N GLN A 184 0.91 15.22 -13.80
CA GLN A 184 1.66 16.44 -13.95
C GLN A 184 2.66 16.27 -15.08
N ILE A 185 2.55 17.11 -16.12
CA ILE A 185 3.51 17.18 -17.22
C ILE A 185 4.50 18.31 -16.95
N ALA A 186 5.79 18.02 -17.10
CA ALA A 186 6.86 19.00 -17.01
C ALA A 186 7.89 18.76 -18.12
N ALA A 187 8.54 19.81 -18.59
CA ALA A 187 9.63 19.72 -19.56
C ALA A 187 10.77 20.67 -19.18
N ALA A 188 12.01 20.15 -19.18
CA ALA A 188 13.22 20.89 -18.88
C ALA A 188 14.45 20.14 -19.41
N ASP A 189 15.47 20.87 -19.85
CA ASP A 189 16.80 20.35 -20.23
C ASP A 189 16.79 19.23 -21.28
N GLY A 190 15.90 19.32 -22.29
CA GLY A 190 15.77 18.29 -23.33
C GLY A 190 15.01 17.02 -22.89
N TRP A 191 14.35 17.08 -21.74
CA TRP A 191 13.51 16.01 -21.19
C TRP A 191 12.09 16.50 -20.93
N ALA A 192 11.13 15.59 -21.06
CA ALA A 192 9.79 15.77 -20.54
C ALA A 192 9.38 14.57 -19.69
N THR A 193 8.53 14.85 -18.69
CA THR A 193 8.03 13.87 -17.75
C THR A 193 6.52 13.98 -17.63
N LEU A 194 5.84 12.84 -17.53
CA LEU A 194 4.48 12.76 -17.03
C LEU A 194 4.50 11.94 -15.74
N LYS A 195 4.19 12.58 -14.62
CA LYS A 195 4.10 11.93 -13.30
C LYS A 195 2.64 11.70 -12.94
N ARG A 196 2.25 10.43 -12.80
CA ARG A 196 0.87 10.01 -12.52
C ARG A 196 0.52 10.15 -11.04
N GLY A 197 -0.62 10.78 -10.77
CA GLY A 197 -1.25 10.93 -9.47
C GLY A 197 -2.13 9.72 -9.10
N ALA A 198 -3.07 9.96 -8.19
CA ALA A 198 -4.01 8.94 -7.72
C ALA A 198 -4.93 8.47 -8.84
N LEU A 199 -5.35 7.20 -8.77
CA LEU A 199 -6.29 6.61 -9.72
C LEU A 199 -7.72 7.05 -9.36
N PRO A 200 -8.44 7.81 -10.21
CA PRO A 200 -9.75 8.33 -9.87
C PRO A 200 -10.77 7.23 -9.58
N GLY A 201 -11.50 7.38 -8.49
CA GLY A 201 -12.50 6.41 -8.03
C GLY A 201 -11.92 5.15 -7.38
N ALA A 202 -10.60 5.03 -7.23
CA ALA A 202 -10.03 3.95 -6.42
C ALA A 202 -10.33 4.17 -4.93
N GLY A 203 -10.73 3.11 -4.23
CA GLY A 203 -11.03 3.13 -2.80
C GLY A 203 -9.79 2.92 -1.91
N ASN A 204 -9.94 3.23 -0.63
CA ASN A 204 -8.97 2.92 0.42
C ASN A 204 -9.58 1.92 1.42
N TRP A 205 -8.74 1.08 2.00
CA TRP A 205 -9.04 0.17 3.10
C TRP A 205 -8.08 0.45 4.26
N SER A 206 -8.39 1.45 5.08
CA SER A 206 -7.48 2.00 6.10
C SER A 206 -7.52 1.29 7.44
N HIS A 207 -8.56 0.48 7.68
CA HIS A 207 -8.79 -0.22 8.94
C HIS A 207 -9.24 -1.66 8.67
N GLN A 208 -9.24 -2.52 9.70
CA GLN A 208 -9.69 -3.92 9.62
C GLN A 208 -11.01 -4.08 8.85
N TYR A 209 -11.99 -3.21 9.12
CA TYR A 209 -13.32 -3.23 8.50
C TYR A 209 -13.53 -2.05 7.54
N GLY A 210 -12.49 -1.68 6.80
CA GLY A 210 -12.53 -0.68 5.72
C GLY A 210 -12.20 0.73 6.19
N ASN A 211 -12.88 1.24 7.21
CA ASN A 211 -12.74 2.60 7.74
C ASN A 211 -12.92 2.65 9.26
N ALA A 212 -12.69 3.83 9.86
CA ALA A 212 -12.80 4.05 11.30
C ALA A 212 -14.23 3.83 11.85
N ALA A 213 -15.25 3.89 10.98
CA ALA A 213 -16.64 3.58 11.29
C ALA A 213 -16.97 2.07 11.26
N ASN A 214 -16.00 1.20 10.94
CA ASN A 214 -16.17 -0.26 10.85
C ASN A 214 -17.30 -0.71 9.90
N THR A 215 -17.49 0.01 8.78
CA THR A 215 -18.62 -0.25 7.86
C THR A 215 -18.52 -1.57 7.08
N ALA A 216 -17.32 -2.14 6.92
CA ALA A 216 -17.03 -3.26 6.03
C ALA A 216 -17.45 -3.03 4.56
N VAL A 217 -17.51 -1.76 4.13
CA VAL A 217 -17.88 -1.35 2.77
C VAL A 217 -16.70 -0.61 2.13
N SER A 218 -16.36 -0.99 0.90
CA SER A 218 -15.39 -0.28 0.08
C SER A 218 -16.06 0.89 -0.65
N LEU A 219 -15.36 2.03 -0.72
CA LEU A 219 -15.78 3.20 -1.52
C LEU A 219 -15.21 3.17 -2.95
N ASP A 220 -14.59 2.06 -3.36
CA ASP A 220 -14.06 1.87 -4.71
C ASP A 220 -15.18 1.85 -5.76
N LYS A 221 -15.00 2.62 -6.83
CA LYS A 221 -15.96 2.75 -7.96
C LYS A 221 -15.45 2.13 -9.26
N ARG A 222 -14.25 1.55 -9.24
CA ARG A 222 -13.54 1.04 -10.42
C ARG A 222 -13.71 -0.45 -10.60
N VAL A 223 -13.72 -1.22 -9.51
CA VAL A 223 -13.82 -2.68 -9.57
C VAL A 223 -15.20 -3.06 -10.11
N LYS A 224 -15.19 -3.77 -11.24
CA LYS A 224 -16.37 -4.32 -11.93
C LYS A 224 -16.09 -5.80 -12.26
N GLY A 225 -17.08 -6.51 -12.80
CA GLY A 225 -16.93 -7.91 -13.24
C GLY A 225 -15.82 -8.09 -14.30
N ASP A 226 -15.54 -9.36 -14.65
CA ASP A 226 -14.42 -9.80 -15.50
C ASP A 226 -13.04 -9.56 -14.88
N LEU A 227 -12.89 -10.02 -13.63
CA LEU A 227 -11.66 -9.88 -12.86
C LEU A 227 -10.53 -10.73 -13.46
N GLY A 228 -9.34 -10.12 -13.53
CA GLY A 228 -8.09 -10.78 -13.90
C GLY A 228 -7.00 -10.50 -12.87
N VAL A 229 -5.91 -11.29 -12.95
CA VAL A 229 -4.77 -11.12 -12.06
C VAL A 229 -3.98 -9.87 -12.47
N LEU A 230 -3.88 -8.89 -11.57
CA LEU A 230 -3.01 -7.73 -11.76
C LEU A 230 -1.55 -8.11 -11.47
N TRP A 231 -1.32 -8.67 -10.28
CA TRP A 231 -0.07 -9.24 -9.82
C TRP A 231 -0.34 -10.35 -8.81
N PHE A 232 0.63 -11.25 -8.62
CA PHE A 232 0.64 -12.26 -7.57
C PHE A 232 2.11 -12.47 -7.15
N GLY A 233 2.35 -12.82 -5.89
CA GLY A 233 3.70 -12.97 -5.38
C GLY A 233 3.77 -12.91 -3.86
N ASP A 234 4.94 -12.53 -3.35
CA ASP A 234 5.23 -12.37 -1.92
C ASP A 234 4.26 -11.41 -1.20
N PRO A 235 4.08 -11.55 0.13
CA PRO A 235 4.80 -12.47 1.02
C PRO A 235 4.38 -13.92 0.85
N GLY A 236 5.38 -14.79 0.64
CA GLY A 236 5.20 -16.24 0.75
C GLY A 236 4.83 -16.69 2.17
N PRO A 237 4.60 -18.00 2.37
CA PRO A 237 4.06 -18.53 3.63
C PRO A 237 4.98 -18.40 4.85
N GLY A 238 6.23 -17.96 4.69
CA GLY A 238 7.22 -17.93 5.77
C GLY A 238 6.98 -16.84 6.82
N ASP A 239 6.58 -15.63 6.39
CA ASP A 239 6.35 -14.50 7.30
C ASP A 239 4.84 -14.26 7.56
N MET A 240 3.97 -14.92 6.80
CA MET A 240 2.52 -14.77 6.90
C MET A 240 1.95 -15.53 8.09
N VAL A 241 1.02 -14.88 8.80
CA VAL A 241 0.27 -15.56 9.86
C VAL A 241 -0.61 -16.66 9.25
N ASN A 242 -0.67 -17.80 9.92
CA ASN A 242 -1.60 -18.85 9.56
C ASN A 242 -3.05 -18.32 9.48
N ARG A 243 -3.70 -18.48 8.33
CA ARG A 243 -5.08 -18.02 8.08
C ARG A 243 -6.09 -18.48 9.14
N HIS A 244 -5.85 -19.61 9.79
CA HIS A 244 -6.75 -20.16 10.81
C HIS A 244 -6.64 -19.43 12.15
N GLU A 245 -5.54 -18.72 12.40
CA GLU A 245 -5.38 -17.86 13.58
C GLU A 245 -6.22 -16.59 13.47
N GLY A 246 -6.67 -16.22 12.27
CA GLY A 246 -7.56 -15.07 12.12
C GLY A 246 -6.89 -13.75 12.46
N ALA A 247 -5.72 -13.50 11.87
CA ALA A 247 -5.00 -12.25 12.02
C ALA A 247 -5.72 -11.06 11.38
N VAL A 248 -5.16 -9.88 11.61
CA VAL A 248 -5.59 -8.63 11.01
C VAL A 248 -5.48 -8.71 9.49
N GLY A 249 -6.53 -8.28 8.80
CA GLY A 249 -6.56 -8.21 7.34
C GLY A 249 -5.59 -7.13 6.84
N PRO A 250 -5.06 -7.27 5.62
CA PRO A 250 -4.17 -6.27 5.07
C PRO A 250 -4.87 -4.93 4.89
N LEU A 251 -4.12 -3.84 5.06
CA LEU A 251 -4.59 -2.48 4.80
C LEU A 251 -4.09 -2.02 3.44
N ALA A 252 -4.91 -1.27 2.70
CA ALA A 252 -4.58 -0.76 1.38
C ALA A 252 -4.90 0.74 1.28
N THR A 253 -3.88 1.59 1.38
CA THR A 253 -4.02 3.05 1.36
C THR A 253 -2.84 3.69 0.64
N GLY A 254 -3.05 4.82 -0.03
CA GLY A 254 -1.94 5.60 -0.62
C GLY A 254 -1.07 4.79 -1.59
N GLY A 255 -1.64 3.81 -2.30
CA GLY A 255 -0.92 2.95 -3.24
C GLY A 255 -0.02 1.91 -2.57
N ARG A 256 -0.19 1.66 -1.28
CA ARG A 256 0.57 0.68 -0.50
C ARG A 256 -0.35 -0.37 0.10
N LEU A 257 0.16 -1.58 0.19
CA LEU A 257 -0.45 -2.72 0.85
C LEU A 257 0.39 -3.06 2.09
N PHE A 258 -0.21 -2.97 3.27
CA PHE A 258 0.41 -3.31 4.55
C PHE A 258 -0.12 -4.66 5.03
N VAL A 259 0.79 -5.59 5.33
CA VAL A 259 0.47 -6.96 5.71
C VAL A 259 1.08 -7.25 7.08
N GLN A 260 0.25 -7.63 8.05
CA GLN A 260 0.71 -8.11 9.34
C GLN A 260 1.17 -9.58 9.21
N GLY A 261 2.45 -9.81 9.44
CA GLY A 261 3.04 -11.14 9.67
C GLY A 261 2.98 -11.55 11.14
N GLU A 262 3.70 -12.60 11.54
CA GLU A 262 3.70 -13.06 12.94
C GLU A 262 4.42 -12.06 13.87
N ASP A 263 5.61 -11.62 13.48
CA ASP A 263 6.42 -10.66 14.24
C ASP A 263 6.83 -9.46 13.37
N THR A 264 6.14 -9.26 12.25
CA THR A 264 6.56 -8.28 11.24
C THR A 264 5.38 -7.54 10.62
N ILE A 265 5.63 -6.34 10.10
CA ILE A 265 4.77 -5.66 9.14
C ILE A 265 5.53 -5.54 7.83
N LEU A 266 4.90 -5.95 6.73
CA LEU A 266 5.47 -5.89 5.40
C LEU A 266 4.68 -4.88 4.56
N ALA A 267 5.40 -4.02 3.84
CA ALA A 267 4.79 -3.05 2.93
C ALA A 267 5.14 -3.37 1.48
N TYR A 268 4.11 -3.33 0.63
CA TYR A 268 4.22 -3.56 -0.81
C TYR A 268 3.58 -2.41 -1.59
N ASP A 269 4.04 -2.19 -2.81
CA ASP A 269 3.33 -1.37 -3.78
C ASP A 269 2.03 -2.10 -4.19
N ALA A 270 0.88 -1.47 -3.97
CA ALA A 270 -0.41 -2.10 -4.18
C ALA A 270 -0.72 -2.40 -5.66
N TYR A 271 -0.04 -1.72 -6.60
CA TYR A 271 -0.30 -1.88 -8.03
C TYR A 271 0.52 -2.96 -8.70
N ASN A 272 1.70 -3.29 -8.15
CA ASN A 272 2.64 -4.19 -8.81
C ASN A 272 3.35 -5.19 -7.89
N GLY A 273 3.04 -5.18 -6.59
CA GLY A 273 3.60 -6.13 -5.61
C GLY A 273 5.07 -5.90 -5.30
N THR A 274 5.66 -4.75 -5.64
CA THR A 274 7.04 -4.43 -5.28
C THR A 274 7.17 -4.34 -3.77
N PHE A 275 8.01 -5.18 -3.17
CA PHE A 275 8.38 -5.05 -1.75
C PHE A 275 9.04 -3.70 -1.47
N LEU A 276 8.54 -2.98 -0.47
CA LEU A 276 9.00 -1.66 -0.10
C LEU A 276 9.89 -1.71 1.13
N TRP A 277 9.37 -2.26 2.23
CA TRP A 277 10.07 -2.33 3.52
C TRP A 277 9.45 -3.38 4.44
N LYS A 278 10.21 -3.75 5.47
CA LYS A 278 9.81 -4.63 6.57
C LYS A 278 10.06 -3.90 7.89
N TYR A 279 9.11 -4.01 8.80
CA TYR A 279 9.20 -3.49 10.16
C TYR A 279 9.04 -4.66 11.14
N GLU A 280 9.98 -4.81 12.08
CA GLU A 280 9.91 -5.86 13.10
C GLU A 280 9.02 -5.38 14.25
N ASN A 281 7.95 -6.11 14.54
CA ASN A 281 7.02 -5.82 15.63
C ASN A 281 6.71 -7.08 16.47
N PRO A 282 7.73 -7.70 17.09
CA PRO A 282 7.52 -8.93 17.84
C PRO A 282 6.47 -8.73 18.93
N LYS A 283 5.55 -9.69 19.07
CA LYS A 283 4.42 -9.66 20.04
C LYS A 283 3.30 -8.67 19.70
N ALA A 284 3.30 -8.06 18.52
CA ALA A 284 2.18 -7.22 18.08
C ALA A 284 0.98 -8.03 17.58
N LEU A 285 1.20 -9.30 17.18
CA LEU A 285 0.18 -10.14 16.56
C LEU A 285 -1.10 -10.22 17.41
N ARG A 286 -2.23 -9.98 16.75
CA ARG A 286 -3.57 -10.24 17.29
C ARG A 286 -4.26 -11.30 16.45
N THR A 287 -4.76 -12.33 17.12
CA THR A 287 -5.48 -13.47 16.54
C THR A 287 -6.96 -13.44 16.95
N GLY A 288 -7.80 -14.24 16.28
CA GLY A 288 -9.23 -14.30 16.55
C GLY A 288 -10.01 -13.04 16.11
N VAL A 289 -9.46 -12.24 15.20
CA VAL A 289 -10.05 -10.96 14.74
C VAL A 289 -11.36 -11.20 14.00
N PHE A 290 -11.43 -12.17 13.09
CA PHE A 290 -12.69 -12.52 12.41
C PHE A 290 -13.73 -13.17 13.35
N GLN A 291 -13.29 -13.68 14.50
CA GLN A 291 -14.16 -14.21 15.56
C GLN A 291 -14.51 -13.13 16.59
N ASN A 292 -14.13 -11.88 16.33
CA ASN A 292 -14.39 -10.73 17.19
C ASN A 292 -13.84 -10.89 18.62
N GLN A 293 -12.75 -11.66 18.78
CA GLN A 293 -12.08 -11.84 20.06
C GLN A 293 -11.13 -10.67 20.38
N ASN A 294 -10.59 -10.05 19.33
CA ASN A 294 -9.66 -8.94 19.39
C ASN A 294 -9.95 -7.96 18.24
N PRO A 295 -9.79 -6.65 18.43
CA PRO A 295 -9.82 -5.71 17.32
C PRO A 295 -8.55 -5.84 16.47
N GLY A 296 -8.59 -5.23 15.29
CA GLY A 296 -7.37 -4.98 14.52
C GLY A 296 -6.36 -4.13 15.30
N ASN A 297 -5.07 -4.37 15.09
CA ASN A 297 -3.97 -3.62 15.70
C ASN A 297 -3.31 -2.63 14.74
N LEU A 298 -3.86 -2.46 13.52
CA LEU A 298 -3.33 -1.60 12.49
C LEU A 298 -4.37 -0.57 12.04
N THR A 299 -3.89 0.63 11.72
CA THR A 299 -4.62 1.63 10.93
C THR A 299 -3.65 2.43 10.07
N ALA A 300 -4.06 2.86 8.88
CA ALA A 300 -3.19 3.55 7.93
C ALA A 300 -3.87 4.76 7.28
N SER A 301 -3.09 5.80 7.02
CA SER A 301 -3.42 6.91 6.11
C SER A 301 -2.60 6.78 4.82
N GLU A 302 -2.57 7.82 3.99
CA GLU A 302 -1.70 7.87 2.81
C GLU A 302 -0.20 7.92 3.19
N ASP A 303 0.12 8.55 4.32
CA ASP A 303 1.47 8.93 4.72
C ASP A 303 1.91 8.33 6.07
N ARG A 304 1.01 7.70 6.81
CA ARG A 304 1.27 7.07 8.11
C ARG A 304 0.70 5.67 8.21
N LEU A 305 1.37 4.84 8.99
CA LEU A 305 0.87 3.55 9.48
C LEU A 305 1.01 3.54 11.00
N PHE A 306 -0.02 3.08 11.70
CA PHE A 306 -0.01 2.93 13.14
C PHE A 306 -0.16 1.46 13.50
N HIS A 307 0.62 1.04 14.49
CA HIS A 307 0.41 -0.23 15.19
C HIS A 307 0.68 -0.04 16.67
N PHE A 308 0.28 -0.99 17.52
CA PHE A 308 0.57 -0.89 18.95
C PHE A 308 1.05 -2.21 19.55
N ILE A 309 1.83 -2.09 20.62
CA ILE A 309 2.33 -3.18 21.45
C ILE A 309 2.26 -2.68 22.90
N LYS A 310 1.52 -3.39 23.75
CA LYS A 310 1.33 -3.02 25.16
C LYS A 310 0.90 -1.55 25.28
N ASP A 311 1.64 -0.74 26.03
CA ASP A 311 1.37 0.66 26.34
C ASP A 311 1.94 1.66 25.31
N GLN A 312 2.35 1.19 24.12
CA GLN A 312 2.92 2.01 23.06
C GLN A 312 2.17 1.83 21.74
N CYS A 313 1.77 2.93 21.11
CA CYS A 313 1.38 2.97 19.71
C CYS A 313 2.48 3.65 18.88
N PHE A 314 2.97 2.95 17.86
CA PHE A 314 4.05 3.41 16.98
C PHE A 314 3.42 4.04 15.74
N GLU A 315 3.82 5.26 15.45
CA GLU A 315 3.54 5.97 14.20
C GLU A 315 4.72 5.78 13.25
N LEU A 316 4.48 5.09 12.15
CA LEU A 316 5.47 4.81 11.11
C LEU A 316 5.18 5.68 9.88
N ASP A 317 6.22 6.06 9.18
CA ASP A 317 6.12 6.62 7.84
C ASP A 317 5.68 5.54 6.85
N ALA A 318 4.55 5.76 6.17
CA ALA A 318 3.98 4.77 5.26
C ALA A 318 4.93 4.37 4.12
N ALA A 319 5.81 5.29 3.67
CA ALA A 319 6.69 5.07 2.53
C ALA A 319 7.96 4.30 2.89
N THR A 320 8.45 4.44 4.12
CA THR A 320 9.78 3.97 4.53
C THR A 320 9.75 2.95 5.68
N GLY A 321 8.67 2.92 6.46
CA GLY A 321 8.58 2.11 7.68
C GLY A 321 9.33 2.71 8.87
N GLU A 322 9.94 3.89 8.73
CA GLU A 322 10.65 4.56 9.82
C GLU A 322 9.68 5.03 10.90
N THR A 323 9.99 4.75 12.16
CA THR A 323 9.23 5.27 13.30
C THR A 323 9.39 6.78 13.40
N LYS A 324 8.29 7.50 13.23
CA LYS A 324 8.22 8.97 13.40
C LYS A 324 7.94 9.36 14.84
N ARG A 325 7.09 8.60 15.53
CA ARG A 325 6.67 8.90 16.91
C ARG A 325 6.20 7.65 17.63
N ILE A 326 6.27 7.68 18.96
CA ILE A 326 5.63 6.71 19.85
C ILE A 326 4.62 7.46 20.72
N HIS A 327 3.36 7.03 20.64
CA HIS A 327 2.23 7.55 21.39
C HIS A 327 1.97 6.69 22.63
N ARG A 328 1.87 7.34 23.79
CA ARG A 328 1.60 6.69 25.08
C ARG A 328 0.14 6.82 25.47
N LEU A 329 -0.29 5.98 26.40
CA LEU A 329 -1.58 6.09 27.07
C LEU A 329 -1.72 7.48 27.75
N PRO A 330 -2.95 7.94 28.03
CA PRO A 330 -3.17 9.13 28.86
C PRO A 330 -2.44 9.02 30.21
N PRO A 331 -1.94 10.13 30.79
CA PRO A 331 -1.12 10.08 32.01
C PRO A 331 -1.74 9.34 33.19
N ASP A 332 -3.07 9.36 33.33
CA ASP A 332 -3.79 8.67 34.40
C ASP A 332 -3.98 7.17 34.16
N LYS A 333 -3.65 6.67 32.96
CA LYS A 333 -3.65 5.27 32.55
C LYS A 333 -2.26 4.72 32.25
N ASP A 334 -1.26 5.59 32.07
CA ASP A 334 0.14 5.20 31.85
C ASP A 334 0.86 4.88 33.18
N ASN A 335 0.33 3.89 33.91
CA ASN A 335 0.78 3.52 35.27
C ASN A 335 1.29 2.06 35.35
N GLY A 336 1.30 1.34 34.23
CA GLY A 336 1.71 -0.06 34.15
C GLY A 336 0.57 -1.08 34.28
N ASP A 337 -0.66 -0.66 34.60
CA ASP A 337 -1.83 -1.53 34.69
C ASP A 337 -2.57 -1.65 33.36
N HIS A 338 -2.43 -0.67 32.47
CA HIS A 338 -3.11 -0.61 31.17
C HIS A 338 -2.17 -0.83 29.98
N GLU A 339 -2.78 -1.14 28.85
CA GLU A 339 -2.21 -1.25 27.52
C GLU A 339 -3.20 -0.72 26.47
N TRP A 340 -2.71 -0.48 25.25
CA TRP A 340 -3.54 -0.16 24.10
C TRP A 340 -4.43 -1.35 23.75
N GLY A 341 -5.74 -1.10 23.68
CA GLY A 341 -6.72 -2.13 23.32
C GLY A 341 -7.17 -2.08 21.87
N TYR A 342 -7.20 -0.88 21.27
CA TYR A 342 -7.77 -0.54 19.96
C TYR A 342 -7.01 0.63 19.37
N VAL A 343 -6.99 0.73 18.03
CA VAL A 343 -6.42 1.86 17.30
C VAL A 343 -7.27 2.22 16.09
N ALA A 344 -7.46 3.52 15.86
CA ALA A 344 -8.07 4.04 14.64
C ALA A 344 -7.57 5.45 14.35
N THR A 345 -7.70 5.88 13.10
CA THR A 345 -7.42 7.26 12.70
C THR A 345 -8.56 7.82 11.86
N GLU A 346 -8.94 9.06 12.13
CA GLU A 346 -9.92 9.82 11.35
C GLU A 346 -9.53 11.31 11.43
N ASN A 347 -9.52 12.01 10.30
CA ASN A 347 -9.30 13.47 10.22
C ASN A 347 -8.11 14.03 11.02
N GLY A 348 -6.95 13.36 10.95
CA GLY A 348 -5.74 13.81 11.65
C GLY A 348 -5.71 13.50 13.15
N LEU A 349 -6.70 12.76 13.65
CA LEU A 349 -6.75 12.27 15.03
C LEU A 349 -6.41 10.78 15.07
N LEU A 350 -5.67 10.39 16.10
CA LEU A 350 -5.40 9.01 16.49
C LEU A 350 -6.27 8.68 17.71
N PHE A 351 -7.11 7.66 17.58
CA PHE A 351 -7.98 7.16 18.65
C PHE A 351 -7.39 5.88 19.22
N GLY A 352 -7.43 5.77 20.55
CA GLY A 352 -6.96 4.60 21.27
C GLY A 352 -7.86 4.26 22.44
N THR A 353 -7.74 3.03 22.92
CA THR A 353 -8.37 2.61 24.18
C THR A 353 -7.35 2.19 25.22
N ALA A 354 -7.68 2.40 26.49
CA ALA A 354 -6.93 1.89 27.63
C ALA A 354 -7.60 0.60 28.14
N THR A 355 -6.89 -0.51 28.04
CA THR A 355 -7.34 -1.84 28.45
C THR A 355 -6.44 -2.38 29.55
N ILE A 356 -7.02 -2.88 30.64
CA ILE A 356 -6.27 -3.49 31.74
C ILE A 356 -5.54 -4.73 31.23
N ARG A 357 -4.25 -4.86 31.58
CA ARG A 357 -3.38 -5.96 31.14
C ARG A 357 -3.90 -7.32 31.59
N LYS A 358 -3.78 -8.33 30.73
CA LYS A 358 -4.31 -9.70 30.96
C LYS A 358 -3.78 -10.33 32.25
N GLU A 359 -2.51 -10.11 32.62
CA GLU A 359 -1.94 -10.68 33.84
C GLU A 359 -2.59 -10.09 35.10
N LEU A 360 -2.90 -8.79 35.06
CA LEU A 360 -3.59 -8.11 36.15
C LEU A 360 -5.06 -8.53 36.18
N GLU A 361 -5.73 -8.57 35.03
CA GLU A 361 -7.10 -9.05 34.90
C GLU A 361 -7.26 -10.47 35.47
N ALA A 362 -6.35 -11.40 35.11
CA ALA A 362 -6.36 -12.76 35.62
C ALA A 362 -6.17 -12.82 37.15
N LYS A 363 -5.33 -11.95 37.73
CA LYS A 363 -5.18 -11.82 39.19
C LYS A 363 -6.45 -11.29 39.86
N LEU A 364 -7.12 -10.31 39.25
CA LEU A 364 -8.38 -9.74 39.76
C LEU A 364 -9.52 -10.76 39.70
N LYS A 365 -9.64 -11.53 38.60
CA LYS A 365 -10.60 -12.64 38.47
C LYS A 365 -10.41 -13.71 39.55
N ARG A 366 -9.16 -14.09 39.83
CA ARG A 366 -8.84 -15.03 40.93
C ARG A 366 -9.27 -14.52 42.31
N ARG A 367 -9.42 -13.20 42.49
CA ARG A 367 -9.91 -12.55 43.71
C ARG A 367 -11.43 -12.33 43.72
N GLY A 368 -12.17 -12.90 42.76
CA GLY A 368 -13.64 -12.87 42.73
C GLY A 368 -14.25 -11.62 42.08
N LEU A 369 -13.45 -10.77 41.42
CA LEU A 369 -13.96 -9.60 40.71
C LEU A 369 -14.37 -9.98 39.27
N GLN A 370 -15.62 -9.69 38.89
CA GLN A 370 -16.08 -9.89 37.50
C GLN A 370 -15.52 -8.80 36.59
N THR A 371 -14.73 -9.17 35.59
CA THR A 371 -14.38 -8.28 34.47
C THR A 371 -14.93 -8.90 33.19
N LYS A 372 -16.02 -8.32 32.68
CA LYS A 372 -16.38 -8.44 31.26
C LYS A 372 -15.87 -7.17 30.59
N ASP A 373 -14.95 -7.33 29.64
CA ASP A 373 -14.18 -6.30 28.94
C ASP A 373 -13.44 -5.30 29.85
N ALA A 374 -12.14 -5.52 30.02
CA ALA A 374 -11.28 -4.75 30.91
C ALA A 374 -10.85 -3.38 30.33
N THR A 375 -11.60 -2.85 29.36
CA THR A 375 -11.35 -1.55 28.73
C THR A 375 -12.14 -0.48 29.44
N ASP A 376 -11.45 0.47 30.06
CA ASP A 376 -12.05 1.49 30.91
C ASP A 376 -11.68 2.92 30.48
N GLY A 377 -11.10 3.07 29.29
CA GLY A 377 -10.84 4.37 28.69
C GLY A 377 -10.80 4.35 27.17
N ILE A 378 -11.23 5.47 26.57
CA ILE A 378 -11.03 5.79 25.15
C ILE A 378 -10.53 7.24 25.09
N PHE A 379 -9.60 7.53 24.19
CA PHE A 379 -8.93 8.81 24.10
C PHE A 379 -8.58 9.16 22.66
N ALA A 380 -8.35 10.46 22.42
CA ALA A 380 -7.90 10.97 21.13
C ALA A 380 -6.61 11.78 21.28
N ILE A 381 -5.73 11.61 20.29
CA ILE A 381 -4.44 12.28 20.16
C ILE A 381 -4.43 13.02 18.82
N ASP A 382 -4.01 14.28 18.82
CA ASP A 382 -3.71 15.00 17.58
C ASP A 382 -2.42 14.46 16.95
N ILE A 383 -2.49 13.93 15.72
CA ILE A 383 -1.34 13.27 15.07
C ILE A 383 -0.20 14.26 14.84
N ALA A 384 -0.51 15.50 14.46
CA ALA A 384 0.50 16.51 14.13
C ALA A 384 1.38 16.87 15.34
N THR A 385 0.77 17.08 16.50
CA THR A 385 1.46 17.51 17.72
C THR A 385 1.83 16.35 18.65
N GLY A 386 1.10 15.23 18.57
CA GLY A 386 1.16 14.11 19.51
C GLY A 386 0.53 14.41 20.88
N LYS A 387 -0.29 15.48 20.98
CA LYS A 387 -0.96 15.86 22.24
C LYS A 387 -2.28 15.12 22.39
N HIS A 388 -2.53 14.61 23.59
CA HIS A 388 -3.85 14.15 24.00
C HIS A 388 -4.82 15.33 23.97
N LEU A 389 -5.95 15.16 23.27
CA LEU A 389 -6.99 16.16 23.17
C LEU A 389 -8.06 15.96 24.25
N TRP A 390 -8.48 14.71 24.42
CA TRP A 390 -9.45 14.32 25.42
C TRP A 390 -9.30 12.84 25.78
N ALA A 391 -9.83 12.47 26.94
CA ALA A 391 -9.95 11.09 27.38
C ALA A 391 -11.28 10.90 28.12
N TYR A 392 -11.98 9.82 27.79
CA TYR A 392 -13.19 9.39 28.48
C TYR A 392 -12.87 8.24 29.44
N LYS A 393 -13.46 8.31 30.64
CA LYS A 393 -13.36 7.26 31.67
C LYS A 393 -14.63 6.43 31.66
N GLY A 394 -14.53 5.21 31.15
CA GLY A 394 -15.61 4.22 31.14
C GLY A 394 -15.45 3.18 32.25
N GLN A 395 -16.30 2.17 32.23
CA GLN A 395 -16.17 1.00 33.12
C GLN A 395 -15.92 -0.30 32.33
N SER A 396 -16.59 -0.45 31.18
CA SER A 396 -16.49 -1.64 30.34
C SER A 396 -16.89 -1.27 28.92
N ILE A 397 -15.90 -0.77 28.17
CA ILE A 397 -16.05 -0.36 26.78
C ILE A 397 -15.79 -1.57 25.89
N SER A 398 -16.82 -1.95 25.13
CA SER A 398 -16.65 -3.01 24.15
C SER A 398 -16.00 -2.49 22.87
N HIS A 399 -14.79 -2.96 22.57
CA HIS A 399 -14.04 -2.54 21.38
C HIS A 399 -14.79 -2.82 20.07
N HIS A 400 -15.62 -3.87 20.02
CA HIS A 400 -16.38 -4.23 18.82
C HIS A 400 -17.56 -3.29 18.54
N THR A 401 -17.84 -2.34 19.44
CA THR A 401 -18.91 -1.35 19.28
C THR A 401 -18.40 0.02 18.87
N ILE A 402 -17.07 0.19 18.81
CA ILE A 402 -16.46 1.47 18.47
C ILE A 402 -16.69 1.75 16.99
N ALA A 403 -17.30 2.89 16.69
CA ALA A 403 -17.39 3.45 15.35
C ALA A 403 -17.06 4.94 15.42
N ILE A 404 -16.24 5.42 14.49
CA ILE A 404 -15.80 6.81 14.45
C ILE A 404 -16.26 7.43 13.14
N SER A 405 -17.01 8.53 13.25
CA SER A 405 -17.35 9.39 12.12
C SER A 405 -16.46 10.64 12.14
N PRO A 406 -16.53 11.50 11.11
CA PRO A 406 -15.77 12.76 11.10
C PRO A 406 -15.99 13.65 12.32
N GLU A 407 -17.15 13.55 12.98
CA GLU A 407 -17.56 14.47 14.05
C GLU A 407 -17.82 13.77 15.40
N ASN A 408 -18.04 12.45 15.42
CA ASN A 408 -18.53 11.76 16.62
C ASN A 408 -17.83 10.41 16.82
N VAL A 409 -17.65 10.02 18.08
CA VAL A 409 -17.19 8.67 18.46
C VAL A 409 -18.34 7.93 19.16
N TYR A 410 -18.69 6.77 18.62
CA TYR A 410 -19.79 5.93 19.10
C TYR A 410 -19.22 4.67 19.73
N PHE A 411 -19.69 4.29 20.91
CA PHE A 411 -19.34 3.02 21.56
C PHE A 411 -20.34 2.70 22.67
N ILE A 412 -20.34 1.42 23.07
CA ILE A 412 -21.12 0.91 24.19
C ILE A 412 -20.22 0.77 25.41
N ASP A 413 -20.58 1.47 26.47
CA ASP A 413 -19.98 1.36 27.79
C ASP A 413 -21.01 0.71 28.73
N SER A 414 -20.70 -0.49 29.23
CA SER A 414 -21.58 -1.26 30.12
C SER A 414 -21.59 -0.72 31.56
N SER A 415 -21.56 0.61 31.70
CA SER A 415 -21.49 1.33 32.97
C SER A 415 -22.86 1.62 33.60
N ILE A 416 -23.95 1.24 32.94
CA ILE A 416 -25.30 1.44 33.50
C ILE A 416 -25.67 0.34 34.50
N THR A 417 -26.22 0.76 35.62
CA THR A 417 -26.72 -0.18 36.64
C THR A 417 -27.97 -0.91 36.14
N PRO A 418 -28.31 -2.09 36.69
CA PRO A 418 -29.58 -2.77 36.39
C PRO A 418 -30.81 -1.87 36.58
N GLU A 419 -30.76 -0.95 37.55
CA GLU A 419 -31.81 0.01 37.86
C GLU A 419 -31.93 1.07 36.76
N GLN A 420 -30.81 1.67 36.34
CA GLN A 420 -30.77 2.62 35.22
C GLN A 420 -31.20 1.94 33.90
N ARG A 421 -30.80 0.69 33.69
CA ARG A 421 -31.25 -0.12 32.56
C ARG A 421 -32.75 -0.33 32.59
N ALA A 422 -33.30 -0.69 33.74
CA ALA A 422 -34.73 -0.91 33.90
C ALA A 422 -35.51 0.41 33.77
N GLU A 423 -34.97 1.53 34.22
CA GLU A 423 -35.55 2.86 34.03
C GLU A 423 -35.57 3.28 32.56
N LEU A 424 -34.47 3.09 31.81
CA LEU A 424 -34.42 3.31 30.36
C LEU A 424 -35.39 2.42 29.58
N LEU A 425 -35.61 1.18 30.03
CA LEU A 425 -36.58 0.25 29.45
C LEU A 425 -38.03 0.60 29.84
N ARG A 426 -38.26 1.18 31.02
CA ARG A 426 -39.56 1.62 31.53
C ARG A 426 -39.95 3.04 31.08
N ALA A 427 -39.02 3.82 30.55
CA ALA A 427 -39.28 5.15 30.03
C ALA A 427 -40.45 5.10 29.04
N ASP A 428 -41.50 5.89 29.30
CA ASP A 428 -42.69 5.93 28.47
C ASP A 428 -42.32 6.51 27.10
N LYS A 429 -42.45 5.67 26.07
CA LYS A 429 -42.16 5.99 24.67
C LYS A 429 -43.41 6.34 23.88
N THR A 430 -44.58 6.43 24.51
CA THR A 430 -45.85 6.72 23.83
C THR A 430 -45.88 8.09 23.17
N ASP A 431 -45.14 9.07 23.68
CA ASP A 431 -45.03 10.38 23.04
C ASP A 431 -44.28 10.34 21.70
N LEU A 432 -43.37 9.36 21.50
CA LEU A 432 -42.74 9.13 20.19
C LEU A 432 -43.77 8.72 19.12
N ALA A 433 -44.84 8.01 19.52
CA ALA A 433 -45.90 7.57 18.61
C ALA A 433 -46.85 8.72 18.19
N LYS A 434 -46.83 9.85 18.90
CA LYS A 434 -47.65 11.04 18.60
C LYS A 434 -46.93 12.09 17.74
N LEU A 435 -45.62 11.91 17.51
CA LEU A 435 -44.84 12.84 16.70
C LEU A 435 -45.26 12.77 15.21
N THR A 436 -45.26 13.92 14.53
CA THR A 436 -45.57 14.01 13.09
C THR A 436 -44.55 14.89 12.37
N GLY A 437 -44.42 14.73 11.05
CA GLY A 437 -43.49 15.52 10.24
C GLY A 437 -42.03 15.42 10.69
N LYS A 438 -41.35 16.56 10.76
CA LYS A 438 -39.90 16.66 11.02
C LYS A 438 -39.50 16.17 12.42
N GLU A 439 -40.39 16.30 13.40
CA GLU A 439 -40.14 15.80 14.77
C GLU A 439 -40.19 14.28 14.83
N ARG A 440 -41.05 13.65 14.01
CA ARG A 440 -41.09 12.20 13.85
C ARG A 440 -39.86 11.67 13.13
N GLU A 441 -39.39 12.34 12.08
CA GLU A 441 -38.14 11.96 11.41
C GLU A 441 -36.94 12.03 12.37
N ILE A 442 -36.80 13.12 13.15
CA ILE A 442 -35.73 13.26 14.15
C ILE A 442 -35.82 12.18 15.24
N ALA A 443 -37.04 11.83 15.66
CA ALA A 443 -37.28 10.80 16.66
C ALA A 443 -37.09 9.36 16.13
N GLU A 444 -37.49 9.09 14.88
CA GLU A 444 -37.24 7.82 14.20
C GLU A 444 -35.74 7.64 13.93
N ASP A 445 -35.01 8.70 13.58
CA ASP A 445 -33.56 8.65 13.48
C ASP A 445 -32.91 8.39 14.84
N ARG A 446 -33.38 9.03 15.93
CA ARG A 446 -32.95 8.69 17.30
C ARG A 446 -33.30 7.26 17.72
N ALA A 447 -34.43 6.72 17.28
CA ALA A 447 -34.87 5.37 17.61
C ALA A 447 -34.13 4.29 16.80
N LYS A 448 -33.80 4.56 15.53
CA LYS A 448 -32.90 3.73 14.71
C LYS A 448 -31.47 3.70 15.26
N LEU A 449 -31.09 4.72 16.03
CA LEU A 449 -29.83 4.80 16.79
C LEU A 449 -29.89 4.14 18.17
N ALA A 450 -31.06 3.66 18.64
CA ALA A 450 -31.16 2.94 19.91
C ALA A 450 -30.94 1.42 19.69
N PRO A 451 -30.05 0.76 20.44
CA PRO A 451 -29.74 -0.65 20.20
C PRO A 451 -30.97 -1.54 20.42
N ALA A 452 -31.34 -2.31 19.40
CA ALA A 452 -32.27 -3.42 19.51
C ALA A 452 -31.60 -4.55 20.31
N SER A 453 -32.02 -4.69 21.57
CA SER A 453 -31.79 -5.79 22.52
C SER A 453 -30.35 -6.31 22.74
N ASN A 454 -30.04 -6.51 24.03
CA ASN A 454 -28.81 -7.07 24.62
C ASN A 454 -27.50 -6.26 24.59
N SER A 455 -27.44 -5.09 23.97
CA SER A 455 -26.27 -4.23 24.04
C SER A 455 -26.56 -2.95 24.85
N GLY A 456 -25.60 -2.55 25.70
CA GLY A 456 -25.72 -1.39 26.59
C GLY A 456 -25.90 -0.06 25.83
N PRO A 457 -26.11 1.07 26.52
CA PRO A 457 -26.39 2.34 25.87
C PRO A 457 -25.17 2.87 25.13
N ILE A 458 -25.43 3.45 23.96
CA ILE A 458 -24.45 4.19 23.16
C ILE A 458 -24.24 5.55 23.83
N ARG A 459 -23.00 5.89 24.18
CA ARG A 459 -22.64 7.22 24.70
C ARG A 459 -22.13 8.11 23.57
N TRP A 460 -22.46 9.40 23.65
CA TRP A 460 -22.13 10.43 22.67
C TRP A 460 -21.04 11.33 23.25
N MET A 461 -19.97 11.58 22.50
CA MET A 461 -18.95 12.59 22.78
C MET A 461 -18.53 13.29 21.51
#